data_AF-A0A9P0KL90-F1
#
_entry.id   AF-A0A9P0KL90-F1
#
_cell.length_a   1.000
_cell.length_b   1.000
_cell.length_c   1.000
_cell.angle_alpha   90.00
_cell.angle_beta   90.00
_cell.angle_gamma   90.00
#
_symmetry.space_group_name_H-M   'P 1'
#
loop_
_entity.id
_entity.type
_entity.pdbx_description
1 polymer ?
#
loop_
_entity_poly.entity_id
_entity_poly.type
_entity_poly.pdbx_seq_one_letter_code
_entity_poly.pdbx_strand_id
1 'polypeptide(L)'
;MYDAKELCTTNIMMPPKKRKQWNAEAMKRAVEAVKNKEMGTLKASKAFGVPKSTLIDYVISKKPVDTLLAIKLGRKATLTNELEEALVEYALEMERRYFDLRASDVRRLAFQLAIRNGLKPPFSCRSAAAGKKWLKSFMSRHPKLSFRKPQGISAARVKGFTKENVQAFFNRVLPKVGFNPAAIYNVDETGITTVQHKHAKVISLKGKRQVAALTASERGALVTIVTCMNAVGRYIPPMLVFPRKNMKPELLNTAHLGSVARCHPSGWIQQDIFTDWLRHFILHVKPSESEQVVLILDGHYSHSRNIDVINISRDNFVHIICQPPHSTNKLQPLDVSFM
;
A
#
# COMPACT_ATOMS: atom_id res chain seq x y z
N MET A 1 -32.76 20.77 -47.40
CA MET A 1 -31.68 20.82 -46.40
C MET A 1 -31.70 19.51 -45.65
N TYR A 2 -30.80 18.59 -45.99
CA TYR A 2 -30.70 17.27 -45.36
C TYR A 2 -29.63 17.29 -44.27
N ASP A 3 -30.00 16.72 -43.13
CA ASP A 3 -29.31 16.74 -41.84
C ASP A 3 -28.03 15.88 -41.85
N ALA A 4 -26.91 16.45 -41.41
CA ALA A 4 -25.57 15.86 -41.44
C ALA A 4 -25.34 14.90 -40.26
N LYS A 5 -26.24 13.92 -40.06
CA LYS A 5 -26.20 12.97 -38.94
C LYS A 5 -26.40 11.49 -39.28
N GLU A 6 -26.37 11.12 -40.55
CA GLU A 6 -26.34 9.72 -40.97
C GLU A 6 -25.11 9.44 -41.83
N LEU A 7 -23.96 9.20 -41.19
CA LEU A 7 -22.80 8.51 -41.77
C LEU A 7 -21.81 8.18 -40.63
N CYS A 8 -22.31 7.45 -39.61
CA CYS A 8 -21.43 6.77 -38.66
C CYS A 8 -21.86 5.31 -38.63
N THR A 9 -21.51 4.59 -39.69
CA THR A 9 -21.55 3.13 -39.70
C THR A 9 -20.77 2.65 -38.49
N THR A 10 -21.51 2.02 -37.57
CA THR A 10 -20.97 1.24 -36.47
C THR A 10 -20.07 0.15 -37.03
N ASN A 11 -18.79 0.47 -37.21
CA ASN A 11 -17.74 -0.52 -37.36
C ASN A 11 -17.68 -1.29 -36.05
N ILE A 12 -18.42 -2.39 -35.99
CA ILE A 12 -18.23 -3.43 -34.98
C ILE A 12 -16.78 -3.87 -35.14
N MET A 13 -15.88 -3.35 -34.29
CA MET A 13 -14.50 -3.81 -34.22
C MET A 13 -14.54 -5.29 -33.83
N MET A 14 -14.45 -6.17 -34.83
CA MET A 14 -14.22 -7.59 -34.58
C MET A 14 -12.95 -7.73 -33.72
N PRO A 15 -12.96 -8.59 -32.69
CA PRO A 15 -11.77 -8.80 -31.87
C PRO A 15 -10.61 -9.23 -32.78
N PRO A 16 -9.38 -8.73 -32.54
CA PRO A 16 -8.24 -9.04 -33.38
C PRO A 16 -8.05 -10.56 -33.43
N LYS A 17 -8.02 -11.14 -34.64
CA LYS A 17 -7.71 -12.57 -34.84
C LYS A 17 -6.40 -12.90 -34.13
N LYS A 18 -6.47 -13.80 -33.15
CA LYS A 18 -5.29 -14.29 -32.42
C LYS A 18 -4.39 -15.04 -33.41
N ARG A 19 -3.14 -14.59 -33.56
CA ARG A 19 -2.15 -15.18 -34.47
C ARG A 19 -1.25 -16.15 -33.70
N LYS A 20 -0.63 -17.11 -34.41
CA LYS A 20 0.33 -18.09 -33.85
C LYS A 20 -0.28 -18.94 -32.72
N GLN A 21 -1.46 -19.50 -32.99
CA GLN A 21 -2.15 -20.42 -32.06
C GLN A 21 -1.77 -21.90 -32.26
N TRP A 22 -0.77 -22.17 -33.10
CA TRP A 22 -0.30 -23.52 -33.41
C TRP A 22 0.83 -23.96 -32.47
N ASN A 23 0.98 -25.27 -32.27
CA ASN A 23 2.02 -25.84 -31.42
C ASN A 23 3.41 -25.61 -32.04
N ALA A 24 4.32 -25.01 -31.26
CA ALA A 24 5.67 -24.65 -31.71
C ALA A 24 6.54 -25.87 -32.06
N GLU A 25 6.44 -26.95 -31.30
CA GLU A 25 7.17 -28.20 -31.54
C GLU A 25 6.63 -28.93 -32.77
N ALA A 26 5.31 -28.90 -32.97
CA ALA A 26 4.69 -29.45 -34.18
C ALA A 26 5.13 -28.68 -35.42
N MET A 27 5.24 -27.35 -35.35
CA MET A 27 5.79 -26.53 -36.44
C MET A 27 7.27 -26.81 -36.69
N LYS A 28 8.08 -27.01 -35.64
CA LYS A 28 9.49 -27.36 -35.80
C LYS A 28 9.66 -28.67 -36.57
N ARG A 29 8.98 -29.73 -36.12
CA ARG A 29 8.98 -31.05 -36.79
C ARG A 29 8.45 -30.97 -38.23
N ALA A 30 7.40 -30.19 -38.47
CA ALA A 30 6.86 -30.00 -39.81
C ALA A 30 7.86 -29.31 -40.76
N VAL A 31 8.61 -28.32 -40.28
CA VAL A 31 9.63 -27.64 -41.09
C VAL A 31 10.81 -28.56 -41.39
N GLU A 32 11.27 -29.34 -40.40
CA GLU A 32 12.35 -30.31 -40.55
C GLU A 32 11.97 -31.42 -41.55
N ALA A 33 10.78 -32.02 -41.42
CA ALA A 33 10.30 -33.06 -42.33
C ALA A 33 10.18 -32.58 -43.79
N VAL A 34 9.81 -31.31 -44.01
CA VAL A 34 9.77 -30.72 -45.36
C VAL A 34 11.17 -30.40 -45.88
N LYS A 35 12.08 -29.88 -45.04
CA LYS A 35 13.47 -29.58 -45.44
C LYS A 35 14.28 -30.85 -45.75
N ASN A 36 14.04 -31.93 -45.01
CA ASN A 36 14.64 -33.24 -45.23
C ASN A 36 14.03 -34.01 -46.41
N LYS A 37 13.05 -33.43 -47.12
CA LYS A 37 12.32 -34.04 -48.25
C LYS A 37 11.54 -35.32 -47.88
N GLU A 38 11.24 -35.54 -46.61
CA GLU A 38 10.47 -36.71 -46.14
C GLU A 38 8.99 -36.62 -46.56
N MET A 39 8.45 -35.40 -46.67
CA MET A 39 7.07 -35.17 -47.12
C MET A 39 6.86 -33.76 -47.70
N GLY A 40 5.88 -33.65 -48.60
CA GLY A 40 5.47 -32.36 -49.18
C GLY A 40 4.74 -31.44 -48.18
N THR A 41 4.79 -30.13 -48.41
CA THR A 41 4.23 -29.09 -47.52
C THR A 41 2.75 -29.28 -47.16
N LEU A 42 1.93 -29.76 -48.12
CA LEU A 42 0.51 -30.05 -47.88
C LEU A 42 0.32 -31.26 -46.94
N LYS A 43 1.13 -32.30 -47.12
CA LYS A 43 1.09 -33.52 -46.29
C LYS A 43 1.58 -33.21 -44.88
N ALA A 44 2.67 -32.47 -44.73
CA ALA A 44 3.20 -32.00 -43.45
C ALA A 44 2.19 -31.10 -42.70
N SER A 45 1.55 -30.16 -43.38
CA SER A 45 0.54 -29.28 -42.78
C SER A 45 -0.63 -30.07 -42.16
N LYS A 46 -1.12 -31.11 -42.87
CA LYS A 46 -2.18 -31.99 -42.36
C LYS A 46 -1.69 -32.91 -41.24
N ALA A 47 -0.52 -33.52 -41.40
CA ALA A 47 0.03 -34.47 -40.43
C ALA A 47 0.38 -33.83 -39.09
N PHE A 48 0.93 -32.61 -39.10
CA PHE A 48 1.35 -31.91 -37.89
C PHE A 48 0.34 -30.86 -37.40
N GLY A 49 -0.81 -30.71 -38.07
CA GLY A 49 -1.86 -29.76 -37.65
C GLY A 49 -1.41 -28.29 -37.67
N VAL A 50 -0.53 -27.92 -38.61
CA VAL A 50 0.03 -26.56 -38.72
C VAL A 50 -0.46 -25.83 -39.97
N PRO A 51 -0.65 -24.49 -39.94
CA PRO A 51 -1.09 -23.75 -41.12
C PRO A 51 -0.10 -23.85 -42.29
N LYS A 52 -0.59 -24.31 -43.45
CA LYS A 52 0.21 -24.52 -44.66
C LYS A 52 1.00 -23.27 -45.09
N SER A 53 0.37 -22.10 -45.07
CA SER A 53 1.02 -20.84 -45.46
C SER A 53 2.20 -20.49 -44.55
N THR A 54 2.01 -20.57 -43.23
CA THR A 54 3.07 -20.32 -42.26
C THR A 54 4.21 -21.35 -42.36
N LEU A 55 3.88 -22.62 -42.62
CA LEU A 55 4.87 -23.65 -42.86
C LEU A 55 5.73 -23.36 -44.09
N ILE A 56 5.10 -22.93 -45.20
CA ILE A 56 5.81 -22.52 -46.42
C ILE A 56 6.77 -21.35 -46.13
N ASP A 57 6.30 -20.31 -45.43
CA ASP A 57 7.12 -19.15 -45.07
C ASP A 57 8.34 -19.56 -44.23
N TYR A 58 8.17 -20.51 -43.30
CA TYR A 58 9.24 -20.99 -42.42
C TYR A 58 10.26 -21.87 -43.15
N VAL A 59 9.81 -22.65 -44.13
CA VAL A 59 10.68 -23.49 -44.97
C VAL A 59 11.53 -22.64 -45.92
N ILE A 60 10.93 -21.61 -46.55
CA ILE A 60 11.61 -20.69 -47.47
C ILE A 60 12.59 -19.77 -46.73
N SER A 61 12.30 -19.42 -45.48
CA SER A 61 13.15 -18.55 -44.67
C SER A 61 14.55 -19.15 -44.44
N LYS A 62 15.58 -18.33 -44.68
CA LYS A 62 17.00 -18.65 -44.42
C LYS A 62 17.38 -18.65 -42.93
N LYS A 63 16.48 -18.20 -42.05
CA LYS A 63 16.74 -18.16 -40.59
C LYS A 63 16.48 -19.53 -39.95
N PRO A 64 17.22 -19.90 -38.88
CA PRO A 64 16.93 -21.09 -38.10
C PRO A 64 15.47 -21.12 -37.61
N VAL A 65 14.88 -22.31 -37.55
CA VAL A 65 13.48 -22.49 -37.17
C VAL A 65 13.23 -22.01 -35.75
N ASP A 66 14.17 -22.28 -34.83
CA ASP A 66 14.10 -21.81 -33.44
C ASP A 66 14.05 -20.28 -33.35
N THR A 67 14.80 -19.58 -34.22
CA THR A 67 14.75 -18.11 -34.29
C THR A 67 13.38 -17.63 -34.78
N LEU A 68 12.79 -18.29 -35.79
CA LEU A 68 11.45 -17.94 -36.30
C LEU A 68 10.35 -18.21 -35.27
N LEU A 69 10.50 -19.28 -34.47
CA LEU A 69 9.62 -19.61 -33.37
C LEU A 69 9.74 -18.60 -32.21
N ALA A 70 10.92 -18.02 -31.97
CA ALA A 70 11.12 -17.02 -30.93
C ALA A 70 10.60 -15.60 -31.30
N ILE A 71 10.27 -15.34 -32.57
CA ILE A 71 9.78 -14.01 -32.99
C ILE A 71 8.44 -13.69 -32.29
N LYS A 72 8.45 -12.63 -31.49
CA LYS A 72 7.24 -12.03 -30.90
C LYS A 72 6.48 -11.28 -31.99
N LEU A 73 5.21 -11.64 -32.18
CA LEU A 73 4.32 -10.98 -33.15
C LEU A 73 3.81 -9.65 -32.57
N GLY A 74 3.78 -8.62 -33.40
CA GLY A 74 3.26 -7.30 -33.04
C GLY A 74 4.26 -6.19 -33.31
N ARG A 75 3.85 -4.96 -32.96
CA ARG A 75 4.72 -3.79 -33.09
C ARG A 75 5.87 -3.90 -32.09
N LYS A 76 7.11 -3.69 -32.56
CA LYS A 76 8.28 -3.58 -31.68
C LYS A 76 8.08 -2.45 -30.66
N ALA A 77 8.73 -2.58 -29.51
CA ALA A 77 8.75 -1.52 -28.52
C ALA A 77 9.30 -0.22 -29.15
N THR A 78 8.74 0.91 -28.73
CA THR A 78 9.15 2.22 -29.25
C THR A 78 10.53 2.63 -28.77
N LEU A 79 10.85 2.30 -27.52
CA LEU A 79 12.17 2.47 -26.92
C LEU A 79 12.95 1.17 -27.09
N THR A 80 14.28 1.27 -27.16
CA THR A 80 15.15 0.09 -27.10
C THR A 80 15.13 -0.50 -25.70
N ASN A 81 15.58 -1.75 -25.55
CA ASN A 81 15.57 -2.41 -24.24
C ASN A 81 16.47 -1.66 -23.24
N GLU A 82 17.60 -1.12 -23.71
CA GLU A 82 18.55 -0.36 -22.89
C GLU A 82 17.90 0.92 -22.34
N LEU A 83 17.16 1.64 -23.18
CA LEU A 83 16.44 2.85 -22.78
C LEU A 83 15.25 2.56 -21.86
N GLU A 84 14.58 1.41 -22.05
CA GLU A 84 13.52 1.00 -21.12
C GLU A 84 14.10 0.63 -19.75
N GLU A 85 15.21 -0.12 -19.67
CA GLU A 85 15.81 -0.48 -18.38
C GLU A 85 16.35 0.76 -17.64
N ALA A 86 16.99 1.70 -18.34
CA ALA A 86 17.43 2.96 -17.72
C ALA A 86 16.25 3.75 -17.13
N LEU A 87 15.08 3.73 -17.77
CA LEU A 87 13.87 4.36 -17.24
C LEU A 87 13.30 3.62 -16.02
N VAL A 88 13.44 2.29 -15.97
CA VAL A 88 13.07 1.47 -14.80
C VAL A 88 13.97 1.78 -13.62
N GLU A 89 15.30 1.80 -13.83
CA GLU A 89 16.28 2.12 -12.79
C GLU A 89 16.04 3.52 -12.20
N TYR A 90 15.80 4.50 -13.07
CA TYR A 90 15.47 5.86 -12.63
C TYR A 90 14.19 5.90 -11.80
N ALA A 91 13.14 5.17 -12.20
CA ALA A 91 11.89 5.13 -11.43
C ALA A 91 12.08 4.53 -10.03
N LEU A 92 12.90 3.49 -9.91
CA LEU A 92 13.23 2.85 -8.62
C LEU A 92 14.14 3.73 -7.75
N GLU A 93 15.07 4.48 -8.35
CA GLU A 93 15.90 5.44 -7.62
C GLU A 93 15.06 6.59 -7.04
N MET A 94 14.11 7.10 -7.83
CA MET A 94 13.21 8.17 -7.41
C MET A 94 12.28 7.71 -6.27
N GLU A 95 11.77 6.47 -6.33
CA GLU A 95 11.02 5.83 -5.23
C GLU A 95 11.87 5.76 -3.93
N ARG A 96 13.12 5.29 -4.02
CA ARG A 96 14.04 5.22 -2.86
C ARG A 96 14.29 6.57 -2.20
N ARG A 97 14.19 7.66 -2.97
CA ARG A 97 14.34 9.04 -2.50
C ARG A 97 13.01 9.71 -2.14
N TYR A 98 11.91 8.96 -2.12
CA TYR A 98 10.55 9.45 -1.84
C TYR A 98 10.00 10.47 -2.85
N PHE A 99 10.53 10.47 -4.08
CA PHE A 99 10.05 11.30 -5.19
C PHE A 99 9.29 10.44 -6.23
N ASP A 100 8.16 9.86 -5.82
CA ASP A 100 7.40 8.93 -6.66
C ASP A 100 7.01 9.51 -8.03
N LEU A 101 7.22 8.72 -9.09
CA LEU A 101 6.81 9.08 -10.44
C LEU A 101 5.37 8.64 -10.71
N ARG A 102 4.52 9.59 -11.13
CA ARG A 102 3.15 9.25 -11.56
C ARG A 102 3.18 8.62 -12.95
N ALA A 103 2.09 7.97 -13.31
CA ALA A 103 1.86 7.45 -14.67
C ALA A 103 2.07 8.53 -15.76
N SER A 104 1.74 9.80 -15.48
CA SER A 104 2.00 10.92 -16.39
C SER A 104 3.48 11.19 -16.59
N ASP A 105 4.27 11.07 -15.52
CA ASP A 105 5.68 11.46 -15.49
C ASP A 105 6.50 10.43 -16.25
N VAL A 106 6.27 9.13 -15.99
CA VAL A 106 6.88 8.03 -16.76
C VAL A 106 6.57 8.16 -18.26
N ARG A 107 5.34 8.55 -18.63
CA ARG A 107 4.96 8.76 -20.04
C ARG A 107 5.66 9.97 -20.67
N ARG A 108 5.90 11.04 -19.91
CA ARG A 108 6.65 12.23 -20.38
C ARG A 108 8.14 11.91 -20.51
N LEU A 109 8.72 11.23 -19.52
CA LEU A 109 10.12 10.78 -19.54
C LEU A 109 10.38 9.86 -20.74
N ALA A 110 9.47 8.93 -21.03
CA ALA A 110 9.58 8.08 -22.22
C ALA A 110 9.54 8.87 -23.54
N PHE A 111 8.75 9.95 -23.60
CA PHE A 111 8.74 10.84 -24.76
C PHE A 111 10.06 11.61 -24.88
N GLN A 112 10.56 12.19 -23.79
CA GLN A 112 11.82 12.91 -23.76
C GLN A 112 13.01 12.02 -24.12
N LEU A 113 13.06 10.80 -23.56
CA LEU A 113 14.07 9.79 -23.89
C LEU A 113 14.05 9.44 -25.37
N ALA A 114 12.87 9.25 -25.96
CA ALA A 114 12.75 8.96 -27.38
C ALA A 114 13.28 10.10 -28.26
N ILE A 115 12.89 11.35 -27.97
CA ILE A 115 13.32 12.52 -28.75
C ILE A 115 14.83 12.76 -28.61
N ARG A 116 15.38 12.69 -27.38
CA ARG A 116 16.81 12.92 -27.11
C ARG A 116 17.72 11.88 -27.76
N ASN A 117 17.23 10.65 -27.92
CA ASN A 117 17.95 9.58 -28.61
C ASN A 117 17.65 9.53 -30.12
N GLY A 118 17.08 10.61 -30.69
CA GLY A 118 16.83 10.72 -32.13
C GLY A 118 15.76 9.77 -32.67
N LEU A 119 14.96 9.15 -31.81
CA LEU A 119 13.89 8.25 -32.23
C LEU A 119 12.69 9.06 -32.73
N LYS A 120 11.95 8.51 -33.71
CA LYS A 120 10.66 9.02 -34.18
C LYS A 120 9.52 8.17 -33.60
N PRO A 121 9.15 8.37 -32.31
CA PRO A 121 8.15 7.53 -31.67
C PRO A 121 6.74 7.84 -32.21
N PRO A 122 5.80 6.88 -32.21
CA PRO A 122 4.38 7.14 -32.50
C PRO A 122 3.67 7.85 -31.33
N PHE A 123 4.40 8.66 -30.57
CA PHE A 123 3.87 9.40 -29.43
C PHE A 123 3.28 10.71 -29.91
N SER A 124 2.29 11.22 -29.18
CA SER A 124 1.65 12.48 -29.55
C SER A 124 2.55 13.65 -29.17
N CYS A 125 3.08 14.35 -30.17
CA CYS A 125 3.85 15.58 -29.99
C CYS A 125 3.02 16.66 -29.29
N ARG A 126 1.72 16.74 -29.58
CA ARG A 126 0.80 17.70 -28.94
C ARG A 126 0.72 17.52 -27.42
N SER A 127 0.80 16.28 -26.93
CA SER A 127 0.77 15.99 -25.50
C SER A 127 2.15 15.85 -24.85
N ALA A 128 3.23 15.90 -25.66
CA ALA A 128 4.61 15.65 -25.24
C ALA A 128 4.77 14.42 -24.31
N ALA A 129 4.05 13.34 -24.62
CA ALA A 129 3.97 12.17 -23.76
C ALA A 129 3.65 10.89 -24.56
N ALA A 130 4.15 9.75 -24.08
CA ALA A 130 3.76 8.44 -24.56
C ALA A 130 2.27 8.16 -24.29
N GLY A 131 1.66 7.23 -25.03
CA GLY A 131 0.24 6.87 -24.85
C GLY A 131 -0.04 5.98 -23.63
N LYS A 132 -1.30 5.93 -23.16
CA LYS A 132 -1.71 5.02 -22.08
C LYS A 132 -1.45 3.54 -22.39
N LYS A 133 -1.64 3.13 -23.66
CA LYS A 133 -1.35 1.76 -24.14
C LYS A 133 0.15 1.43 -24.09
N TRP A 134 1.01 2.42 -24.37
CA TRP A 134 2.45 2.25 -24.24
C TRP A 134 2.82 1.98 -22.78
N LEU A 135 2.32 2.79 -21.84
CA LEU A 135 2.60 2.59 -20.41
C LEU A 135 2.14 1.21 -19.94
N LYS A 136 0.94 0.76 -20.33
CA LYS A 136 0.45 -0.59 -19.98
C LYS A 136 1.39 -1.69 -20.51
N SER A 137 1.90 -1.51 -21.72
CA SER A 137 2.82 -2.50 -22.34
C SER A 137 4.21 -2.45 -21.69
N PHE A 138 4.71 -1.26 -21.35
CA PHE A 138 5.95 -1.06 -20.60
C PHE A 138 5.88 -1.75 -19.24
N MET A 139 4.84 -1.48 -18.45
CA MET A 139 4.62 -2.15 -17.15
C MET A 139 4.52 -3.67 -17.29
N SER A 140 3.89 -4.17 -18.35
CA SER A 140 3.80 -5.62 -18.62
C SER A 140 5.14 -6.26 -19.00
N ARG A 141 6.07 -5.50 -19.57
CA ARG A 141 7.44 -5.96 -19.86
C ARG A 141 8.32 -5.94 -18.62
N HIS A 142 8.02 -5.04 -17.68
CA HIS A 142 8.82 -4.78 -16.48
C HIS A 142 8.05 -5.08 -15.20
N PRO A 143 7.88 -6.38 -14.83
CA PRO A 143 7.06 -6.79 -13.70
C PRO A 143 7.61 -6.34 -12.33
N LYS A 144 8.84 -5.82 -12.28
CA LYS A 144 9.42 -5.15 -11.09
C LYS A 144 8.63 -3.89 -10.70
N LEU A 145 7.94 -3.26 -11.65
CA LEU A 145 7.15 -2.05 -11.41
C LEU A 145 5.67 -2.40 -11.21
N SER A 146 5.02 -1.74 -10.24
CA SER A 146 3.58 -1.90 -10.00
C SER A 146 2.94 -0.58 -9.58
N PHE A 147 1.64 -0.43 -9.86
CA PHE A 147 0.89 0.72 -9.35
C PHE A 147 0.61 0.53 -7.86
N ARG A 148 1.09 1.46 -7.05
CA ARG A 148 0.84 1.54 -5.60
C ARG A 148 0.26 2.91 -5.26
N LYS A 149 -0.48 2.96 -4.16
CA LYS A 149 -0.94 4.22 -3.57
C LYS A 149 0.08 4.61 -2.50
N PRO A 150 0.79 5.76 -2.64
CA PRO A 150 1.73 6.18 -1.62
C PRO A 150 0.98 6.46 -0.31
N GLN A 151 1.56 6.02 0.81
CA GLN A 151 1.08 6.41 2.13
C GLN A 151 1.68 7.77 2.49
N GLY A 152 0.88 8.63 3.11
CA GLY A 152 1.35 9.95 3.53
C GLY A 152 2.40 9.82 4.64
N ILE A 153 3.65 10.11 4.31
CA ILE A 153 4.73 10.25 5.30
C ILE A 153 5.06 11.74 5.37
N SER A 154 4.96 12.34 6.55
CA SER A 154 5.34 13.75 6.69
C SER A 154 6.86 13.90 6.60
N ALA A 155 7.35 14.99 5.99
CA ALA A 155 8.79 15.25 5.86
C ALA A 155 9.52 15.27 7.22
N ALA A 156 8.82 15.63 8.29
CA ALA A 156 9.33 15.58 9.66
C ALA A 156 9.55 14.14 10.16
N ARG A 157 8.74 13.16 9.72
CA ARG A 157 8.94 11.72 10.00
C ARG A 157 10.19 11.16 9.33
N VAL A 158 10.47 11.61 8.09
CA VAL A 158 11.69 11.20 7.37
C VAL A 158 12.95 11.77 8.03
N LYS A 159 12.90 13.02 8.52
CA LYS A 159 14.04 13.65 9.22
C LYS A 159 14.23 13.19 10.67
N GLY A 160 13.14 12.79 11.35
CA GLY A 160 13.18 12.36 12.76
C GLY A 160 13.65 10.91 12.95
N PHE A 161 13.36 10.04 11.99
CA PHE A 161 13.73 8.62 12.03
C PHE A 161 15.17 8.37 11.52
N THR A 162 16.15 8.83 12.30
CA THR A 162 17.59 8.57 12.04
C THR A 162 18.11 7.45 12.91
N LYS A 163 19.19 6.78 12.47
CA LYS A 163 19.82 5.69 13.23
C LYS A 163 20.25 6.16 14.62
N GLU A 164 20.76 7.39 14.70
CA GLU A 164 21.25 8.00 15.94
C GLU A 164 20.11 8.20 16.94
N ASN A 165 18.96 8.72 16.49
CA ASN A 165 17.79 8.94 17.34
C ASN A 165 17.18 7.62 17.83
N VAL A 166 17.10 6.63 16.95
CA VAL A 166 16.59 5.29 17.29
C VAL A 166 17.53 4.62 18.30
N GLN A 167 18.85 4.67 18.06
CA GLN A 167 19.84 4.10 18.97
C GLN A 167 19.79 4.79 20.34
N ALA A 168 19.70 6.13 20.36
CA ALA A 168 19.58 6.89 21.60
C ALA A 168 18.31 6.52 22.39
N PHE A 169 17.20 6.25 21.71
CA PHE A 169 15.97 5.77 22.36
C PHE A 169 16.18 4.40 23.02
N PHE A 170 16.68 3.39 22.30
CA PHE A 170 16.89 2.05 22.87
C PHE A 170 17.94 2.04 23.99
N ASN A 171 18.98 2.88 23.89
CA ASN A 171 19.95 3.06 24.96
C ASN A 171 19.34 3.62 26.26
N ARG A 172 18.19 4.31 26.19
CA ARG A 172 17.45 4.78 27.38
C ARG A 172 16.49 3.73 27.93
N VAL A 173 15.86 2.94 27.06
CA VAL A 173 14.84 1.95 27.42
C VAL A 173 15.46 0.71 28.07
N LEU A 174 16.43 0.09 27.39
CA LEU A 174 16.89 -1.26 27.71
C LEU A 174 17.58 -1.39 29.09
N PRO A 175 18.44 -0.44 29.51
CA PRO A 175 19.13 -0.55 30.79
C PRO A 175 18.20 -0.41 32.01
N LYS A 176 17.02 0.20 31.86
CA LYS A 176 16.13 0.53 32.99
C LYS A 176 15.44 -0.69 33.61
N VAL A 177 15.23 -1.73 32.83
CA VAL A 177 14.48 -2.93 33.25
C VAL A 177 15.23 -4.23 32.98
N GLY A 178 16.54 -4.16 32.75
CA GLY A 178 17.38 -5.34 32.52
C GLY A 178 16.88 -6.22 31.37
N PHE A 179 16.32 -5.62 30.32
CA PHE A 179 15.70 -6.31 29.18
C PHE A 179 14.48 -7.20 29.53
N ASN A 180 13.84 -7.05 30.69
CA ASN A 180 12.64 -7.81 31.02
C ASN A 180 11.44 -7.37 30.16
N PRO A 181 10.95 -8.20 29.20
CA PRO A 181 9.85 -7.82 28.33
C PRO A 181 8.52 -7.65 29.07
N ALA A 182 8.33 -8.31 30.21
CA ALA A 182 7.10 -8.17 31.01
C ALA A 182 6.99 -6.79 31.69
N ALA A 183 8.11 -6.08 31.82
CA ALA A 183 8.20 -4.75 32.44
C ALA A 183 8.17 -3.60 31.43
N ILE A 184 8.13 -3.87 30.13
CA ILE A 184 8.10 -2.85 29.08
C ILE A 184 6.67 -2.73 28.56
N TYR A 185 6.01 -1.63 28.89
CA TYR A 185 4.66 -1.30 28.45
C TYR A 185 4.67 -0.22 27.39
N ASN A 186 3.70 -0.29 26.50
CA ASN A 186 3.42 0.72 25.50
C ASN A 186 1.96 1.15 25.60
N VAL A 187 1.72 2.47 25.61
CA VAL A 187 0.38 3.08 25.59
C VAL A 187 0.21 3.95 24.36
N ASP A 188 -1.00 3.97 23.81
CA ASP A 188 -1.40 4.81 22.71
C ASP A 188 -2.92 5.05 22.68
N GLU A 189 -3.33 6.15 22.06
CA GLU A 189 -4.73 6.50 21.84
C GLU A 189 -5.17 6.27 20.40
N THR A 190 -6.37 5.73 20.23
CA THR A 190 -7.02 5.67 18.92
C THR A 190 -8.47 6.10 18.98
N GLY A 191 -8.94 6.75 17.91
CA GLY A 191 -10.33 7.18 17.77
C GLY A 191 -11.15 6.10 17.07
N ILE A 192 -12.16 5.56 17.75
CA ILE A 192 -13.13 4.63 17.18
C ILE A 192 -14.41 5.39 16.81
N THR A 193 -14.84 5.28 15.57
CA THR A 193 -16.11 5.86 15.12
C THR A 193 -17.27 4.94 15.51
N THR A 194 -18.29 5.48 16.19
CA THR A 194 -19.50 4.72 16.56
C THR A 194 -20.31 4.28 15.33
N VAL A 195 -20.25 5.06 14.25
CA VAL A 195 -20.89 4.75 12.96
C VAL A 195 -19.84 4.72 11.85
N GLN A 196 -19.61 3.55 11.25
CA GLN A 196 -18.62 3.43 10.19
C GLN A 196 -18.96 4.30 8.96
N HIS A 197 -17.97 5.06 8.49
CA HIS A 197 -18.13 5.93 7.32
C HIS A 197 -18.20 5.18 5.99
N LYS A 198 -17.61 3.98 5.93
CA LYS A 198 -17.59 3.13 4.72
C LYS A 198 -18.79 2.19 4.74
N HIS A 199 -19.84 2.57 4.02
CA HIS A 199 -20.93 1.66 3.73
C HIS A 199 -20.44 0.55 2.80
N ALA A 200 -20.84 -0.70 3.08
CA ALA A 200 -20.66 -1.78 2.15
C ALA A 200 -21.35 -1.45 0.82
N LYS A 201 -20.86 -2.03 -0.29
CA LYS A 201 -21.59 -1.93 -1.56
C LYS A 201 -22.93 -2.63 -1.40
N VAL A 202 -24.02 -1.88 -1.55
CA VAL A 202 -25.38 -2.40 -1.48
C VAL A 202 -25.92 -2.70 -2.88
N ILE A 203 -26.78 -3.70 -2.98
CA ILE A 203 -27.55 -3.97 -4.20
C ILE A 203 -28.63 -2.89 -4.30
N SER A 204 -28.69 -2.19 -5.44
CA SER A 204 -29.64 -1.11 -5.68
C SER A 204 -30.05 -1.07 -7.16
N LEU A 205 -31.15 -0.38 -7.46
CA LEU A 205 -31.70 -0.28 -8.80
C LEU A 205 -30.68 0.32 -9.77
N LYS A 206 -30.42 -0.39 -10.88
CA LYS A 206 -29.51 0.04 -11.94
C LYS A 206 -29.98 1.41 -12.50
N GLY A 207 -29.11 2.42 -12.44
CA GLY A 207 -29.40 3.79 -12.88
C GLY A 207 -29.87 4.74 -11.78
N LYS A 208 -30.17 4.25 -10.57
CA LYS A 208 -30.47 5.11 -9.42
C LYS A 208 -29.21 5.87 -8.98
N ARG A 209 -29.25 7.21 -9.03
CA ARG A 209 -28.10 8.07 -8.72
C ARG A 209 -27.86 8.25 -7.22
N GLN A 210 -28.92 8.22 -6.41
CA GLN A 210 -28.83 8.39 -4.96
C GLN A 210 -29.33 7.13 -4.25
N VAL A 211 -28.45 6.47 -3.51
CA VAL A 211 -28.78 5.33 -2.66
C VAL A 211 -28.59 5.79 -1.21
N ALA A 212 -29.70 5.95 -0.50
CA ALA A 212 -29.70 6.38 0.89
C ALA A 212 -29.48 5.18 1.83
N ALA A 213 -28.80 5.43 2.94
CA ALA A 213 -28.68 4.50 4.06
C ALA A 213 -29.08 5.26 5.33
N LEU A 214 -29.88 4.62 6.20
CA LEU A 214 -30.18 5.14 7.53
C LEU A 214 -28.88 5.15 8.33
N THR A 215 -28.56 6.26 8.98
CA THR A 215 -27.41 6.37 9.86
C THR A 215 -27.82 7.03 11.17
N ALA A 216 -27.29 6.53 12.29
CA ALA A 216 -27.54 7.11 13.61
C ALA A 216 -27.04 8.57 13.67
N SER A 217 -27.63 9.36 14.58
CA SER A 217 -27.26 10.75 14.83
C SER A 217 -25.82 10.91 15.32
N GLU A 218 -25.25 9.87 15.92
CA GLU A 218 -23.87 9.82 16.39
C GLU A 218 -22.83 9.71 15.26
N ARG A 219 -23.27 9.73 14.00
CA ARG A 219 -22.37 9.63 12.85
C ARG A 219 -21.32 10.74 12.86
N GLY A 220 -20.06 10.34 12.94
CA GLY A 220 -18.91 11.24 13.03
C GLY A 220 -18.45 11.53 14.44
N ALA A 221 -19.16 11.06 15.48
CA ALA A 221 -18.65 11.05 16.83
C ALA A 221 -17.55 9.98 16.97
N LEU A 222 -16.41 10.39 17.53
CA LEU A 222 -15.28 9.53 17.84
C LEU A 222 -15.24 9.32 19.35
N VAL A 223 -15.19 8.06 19.77
CA VAL A 223 -14.82 7.66 21.13
C VAL A 223 -13.33 7.39 21.11
N THR A 224 -12.57 8.06 21.96
CA THR A 224 -11.14 7.77 22.10
C THR A 224 -10.99 6.57 23.02
N ILE A 225 -10.22 5.57 22.59
CA ILE A 225 -9.81 4.46 23.44
C ILE A 225 -8.32 4.60 23.73
N VAL A 226 -7.96 4.50 25.01
CA VAL A 226 -6.58 4.43 25.48
C VAL A 226 -6.26 2.96 25.71
N THR A 227 -5.29 2.45 24.97
CA THR A 227 -4.89 1.04 25.01
C THR A 227 -3.46 0.93 25.52
N CYS A 228 -3.17 -0.12 26.27
CA CYS A 228 -1.82 -0.35 26.79
C CYS A 228 -1.52 -1.85 26.88
N MET A 229 -0.32 -2.24 26.49
CA MET A 229 0.15 -3.62 26.55
C MET A 229 1.64 -3.70 26.84
N ASN A 230 2.10 -4.82 27.38
CA ASN A 230 3.53 -5.11 27.49
C ASN A 230 4.09 -5.99 26.37
N ALA A 231 5.41 -6.11 26.31
CA ALA A 231 6.09 -6.86 25.26
C ALA A 231 5.87 -8.39 25.32
N VAL A 232 5.28 -8.93 26.39
CA VAL A 232 4.84 -10.34 26.45
C VAL A 232 3.37 -10.54 26.04
N GLY A 233 2.67 -9.46 25.68
CA GLY A 233 1.29 -9.50 25.20
C GLY A 233 0.20 -9.42 26.28
N ARG A 234 0.54 -9.03 27.52
CA ARG A 234 -0.47 -8.69 28.54
C ARG A 234 -1.01 -7.30 28.27
N TYR A 235 -2.33 -7.18 28.18
CA TYR A 235 -3.02 -5.91 28.00
C TYR A 235 -3.56 -5.38 29.33
N ILE A 236 -3.59 -4.07 29.46
CA ILE A 236 -4.30 -3.37 30.53
C ILE A 236 -5.73 -3.12 30.05
N PRO A 237 -6.77 -3.36 30.87
CA PRO A 237 -8.14 -3.03 30.51
C PRO A 237 -8.23 -1.58 30.01
N PRO A 238 -8.87 -1.33 28.85
CA PRO A 238 -8.79 -0.03 28.19
C PRO A 238 -9.54 1.05 28.96
N MET A 239 -9.16 2.31 28.70
CA MET A 239 -9.97 3.47 29.08
C MET A 239 -10.72 4.00 27.85
N LEU A 240 -12.01 4.29 28.01
CA LEU A 240 -12.86 4.90 26.99
C LEU A 240 -13.13 6.37 27.35
N VAL A 241 -12.92 7.29 26.40
CA VAL A 241 -13.23 8.71 26.54
C VAL A 241 -14.36 9.07 25.58
N PHE A 242 -15.55 9.30 26.14
CA PHE A 242 -16.74 9.60 25.36
C PHE A 242 -16.89 11.12 25.10
N PRO A 243 -17.29 11.55 23.89
CA PRO A 243 -17.47 12.95 23.52
C PRO A 243 -18.75 13.57 24.12
N ARG A 244 -18.77 13.73 25.45
CA ARG A 244 -19.93 14.20 26.21
C ARG A 244 -19.52 14.83 27.53
N LYS A 245 -20.44 15.57 28.17
CA LYS A 245 -20.20 16.25 29.46
C LYS A 245 -20.35 15.35 30.67
N ASN A 246 -21.44 14.58 30.72
CA ASN A 246 -21.83 13.85 31.93
C ASN A 246 -21.54 12.37 31.76
N MET A 247 -20.99 11.72 32.78
CA MET A 247 -20.83 10.26 32.80
C MET A 247 -22.19 9.57 32.96
N LYS A 248 -22.34 8.38 32.37
CA LYS A 248 -23.52 7.51 32.52
C LYS A 248 -23.03 6.07 32.72
N PRO A 249 -23.54 5.30 33.72
CA PRO A 249 -23.11 3.93 33.95
C PRO A 249 -23.26 3.05 32.71
N GLU A 250 -24.27 3.31 31.89
CA GLU A 250 -24.59 2.53 30.69
C GLU A 250 -23.51 2.60 29.61
N LEU A 251 -22.61 3.58 29.66
CA LEU A 251 -21.48 3.69 28.73
C LEU A 251 -20.48 2.54 28.86
N LEU A 252 -20.47 1.87 30.01
CA LEU A 252 -19.64 0.68 30.25
C LEU A 252 -20.46 -0.61 30.14
N ASN A 253 -21.74 -0.55 29.74
CA ASN A 253 -22.49 -1.76 29.44
C ASN A 253 -21.75 -2.53 28.35
N THR A 254 -21.51 -3.82 28.58
CA THR A 254 -20.78 -4.73 27.68
C THR A 254 -19.28 -4.43 27.51
N ALA A 255 -18.72 -3.43 28.21
CA ALA A 255 -17.29 -3.20 28.21
C ALA A 255 -16.54 -4.38 28.86
N HIS A 256 -15.28 -4.59 28.45
CA HIS A 256 -14.43 -5.62 29.05
C HIS A 256 -14.25 -5.35 30.56
N LEU A 257 -14.18 -6.42 31.36
CA LEU A 257 -14.04 -6.31 32.81
C LEU A 257 -12.78 -5.49 33.18
N GLY A 258 -12.93 -4.57 34.12
CA GLY A 258 -11.86 -3.65 34.51
C GLY A 258 -11.72 -2.42 33.60
N SER A 259 -12.42 -2.33 32.47
CA SER A 259 -12.41 -1.12 31.65
C SER A 259 -12.97 0.06 32.42
N VAL A 260 -12.36 1.22 32.25
CA VAL A 260 -12.81 2.48 32.86
C VAL A 260 -13.27 3.44 31.79
N ALA A 261 -14.14 4.39 32.16
CA ALA A 261 -14.59 5.40 31.23
C ALA A 261 -14.56 6.80 31.85
N ARG A 262 -14.31 7.78 30.98
CA ARG A 262 -14.35 9.21 31.24
C ARG A 262 -15.12 9.92 30.14
N CYS A 263 -15.55 11.14 30.43
CA CYS A 263 -16.34 11.95 29.51
C CYS A 263 -15.65 13.31 29.36
N HIS A 264 -15.47 13.74 28.13
CA HIS A 264 -15.04 15.11 27.83
C HIS A 264 -15.79 15.61 26.59
N PRO A 265 -16.26 16.87 26.52
CA PRO A 265 -17.05 17.36 25.38
C PRO A 265 -16.36 17.18 24.03
N SER A 266 -15.04 17.24 23.99
CA SER A 266 -14.27 17.09 22.76
C SER A 266 -14.03 15.62 22.36
N GLY A 267 -14.22 14.67 23.28
CA GLY A 267 -13.88 13.25 23.10
C GLY A 267 -12.38 12.95 23.16
N TRP A 268 -11.53 13.97 23.24
CA TRP A 268 -10.07 13.83 23.33
C TRP A 268 -9.61 13.68 24.77
N ILE A 269 -8.48 12.98 24.93
CA ILE A 269 -7.81 12.88 26.23
C ILE A 269 -7.30 14.25 26.68
N GLN A 270 -7.58 14.59 27.92
CA GLN A 270 -7.06 15.78 28.61
C GLN A 270 -6.03 15.37 29.66
N GLN A 271 -5.30 16.33 30.22
CA GLN A 271 -4.24 16.04 31.20
C GLN A 271 -4.75 15.30 32.43
N ASP A 272 -5.87 15.75 33.00
CA ASP A 272 -6.55 15.13 34.14
C ASP A 272 -7.03 13.71 33.83
N ILE A 273 -7.60 13.51 32.63
CA ILE A 273 -8.07 12.18 32.17
C ILE A 273 -6.88 11.22 32.00
N PHE A 274 -5.75 11.69 31.48
CA PHE A 274 -4.54 10.88 31.38
C PHE A 274 -3.93 10.56 32.75
N THR A 275 -3.97 11.50 33.70
CA THR A 275 -3.56 11.23 35.09
C THR A 275 -4.43 10.13 35.72
N ASP A 276 -5.75 10.16 35.50
CA ASP A 276 -6.66 9.10 35.92
C ASP A 276 -6.35 7.75 35.26
N TRP A 277 -6.00 7.77 33.97
CA TRP A 277 -5.56 6.57 33.26
C TRP A 277 -4.26 6.01 33.85
N LEU A 278 -3.29 6.86 34.21
CA LEU A 278 -2.05 6.40 34.84
C LEU A 278 -2.29 5.72 36.19
N ARG A 279 -3.22 6.24 37.01
CA ARG A 279 -3.62 5.58 38.27
C ARG A 279 -4.23 4.21 38.00
N HIS A 280 -5.08 4.12 36.97
CA HIS A 280 -5.65 2.85 36.51
C HIS A 280 -4.57 1.85 36.05
N PHE A 281 -3.57 2.33 35.30
CA PHE A 281 -2.40 1.53 34.91
C PHE A 281 -1.64 0.99 36.12
N ILE A 282 -1.31 1.86 37.09
CA ILE A 282 -0.59 1.47 38.32
C ILE A 282 -1.39 0.44 39.13
N LEU A 283 -2.71 0.60 39.22
CA LEU A 283 -3.57 -0.35 39.93
C LEU A 283 -3.49 -1.78 39.35
N HIS A 284 -3.34 -1.90 38.03
CA HIS A 284 -3.27 -3.18 37.33
C HIS A 284 -1.86 -3.76 37.30
N VAL A 285 -0.85 -2.93 37.09
CA VAL A 285 0.55 -3.38 36.95
C VAL A 285 1.21 -3.60 38.31
N LYS A 286 0.85 -2.78 39.31
CA LYS A 286 1.40 -2.78 40.67
C LYS A 286 2.94 -2.80 40.70
N PRO A 287 3.62 -1.82 40.06
CA PRO A 287 5.07 -1.76 40.11
C PRO A 287 5.58 -1.57 41.54
N SER A 288 6.81 -2.02 41.78
CA SER A 288 7.47 -1.91 43.07
C SER A 288 8.95 -1.54 42.88
N GLU A 289 9.66 -1.29 43.97
CA GLU A 289 11.09 -0.98 43.91
C GLU A 289 11.91 -2.09 43.26
N SER A 290 11.57 -3.37 43.53
CA SER A 290 12.20 -4.54 42.92
C SER A 290 11.66 -4.86 41.53
N GLU A 291 10.44 -4.44 41.21
CA GLU A 291 9.77 -4.70 39.93
C GLU A 291 9.34 -3.39 39.26
N GLN A 292 10.33 -2.60 38.87
CA GLN A 292 10.10 -1.34 38.16
C GLN A 292 9.65 -1.60 36.72
N VAL A 293 8.87 -0.67 36.17
CA VAL A 293 8.35 -0.79 34.79
C VAL A 293 8.71 0.42 33.95
N VAL A 294 8.84 0.20 32.64
CA VAL A 294 9.02 1.26 31.65
C VAL A 294 7.71 1.44 30.89
N LEU A 295 7.20 2.66 30.85
CA LEU A 295 6.03 3.04 30.06
C LEU A 295 6.48 3.88 28.86
N ILE A 296 6.29 3.34 27.66
CA ILE A 296 6.61 3.97 26.38
C ILE A 296 5.35 4.63 25.82
N LEU A 297 5.45 5.90 25.46
CA LEU A 297 4.35 6.67 24.86
C LEU A 297 4.84 7.71 23.88
N ASP A 298 3.90 8.34 23.17
CA ASP A 298 4.20 9.43 22.25
C ASP A 298 4.58 10.74 22.99
N GLY A 299 4.99 11.76 22.23
CA GLY A 299 5.37 13.06 22.77
C GLY A 299 4.22 14.05 22.96
N HIS A 300 2.96 13.60 23.03
CA HIS A 300 1.81 14.51 23.08
C HIS A 300 1.84 15.42 24.32
N TYR A 301 1.22 16.60 24.23
CA TYR A 301 1.29 17.62 25.30
C TYR A 301 0.58 17.19 26.58
N SER A 302 -0.46 16.36 26.47
CA SER A 302 -1.19 15.80 27.63
C SER A 302 -0.27 14.95 28.51
N HIS A 303 0.75 14.34 27.91
CA HIS A 303 1.68 13.44 28.57
C HIS A 303 2.94 14.17 29.04
N SER A 304 3.49 15.02 28.17
CA SER A 304 4.80 15.66 28.36
C SER A 304 4.77 16.93 29.22
N ARG A 305 3.60 17.57 29.37
CA ARG A 305 3.42 18.81 30.17
C ARG A 305 2.50 18.60 31.37
N ASN A 306 2.61 17.46 32.04
CA ASN A 306 1.78 17.09 33.18
C ASN A 306 2.65 16.70 34.38
N ILE A 307 2.73 17.57 35.39
CA ILE A 307 3.59 17.34 36.56
C ILE A 307 3.07 16.21 37.44
N ASP A 308 1.75 16.04 37.53
CA ASP A 308 1.14 14.99 38.34
C ASP A 308 1.53 13.61 37.81
N VAL A 309 1.52 13.44 36.49
CA VAL A 309 1.98 12.21 35.82
C VAL A 309 3.43 11.91 36.16
N ILE A 310 4.31 12.92 36.17
CA ILE A 310 5.72 12.74 36.49
C ILE A 310 5.90 12.29 37.95
N ASN A 311 5.22 12.97 38.87
CA ASN A 311 5.31 12.67 40.30
C ASN A 311 4.73 11.28 40.61
N ILE A 312 3.51 11.01 40.17
CA ILE A 312 2.85 9.70 40.34
C ILE A 312 3.70 8.57 39.76
N SER A 313 4.30 8.77 38.58
CA SER A 313 5.17 7.76 37.98
C SER A 313 6.42 7.49 38.81
N ARG A 314 7.08 8.53 39.31
CA ARG A 314 8.26 8.39 40.18
C ARG A 314 7.92 7.68 41.48
N ASP A 315 6.83 8.09 42.14
CA ASP A 315 6.40 7.55 43.42
C ASP A 315 5.94 6.08 43.32
N ASN A 316 5.63 5.61 42.10
CA ASN A 316 5.17 4.25 41.82
C ASN A 316 6.11 3.47 40.89
N PHE A 317 7.41 3.82 40.86
CA PHE A 317 8.44 3.07 40.14
C PHE A 317 8.18 2.84 38.64
N VAL A 318 7.54 3.81 37.99
CA VAL A 318 7.27 3.84 36.54
C VAL A 318 8.25 4.80 35.86
N HIS A 319 9.06 4.27 34.94
CA HIS A 319 9.92 5.07 34.07
C HIS A 319 9.19 5.43 32.78
N ILE A 320 8.76 6.69 32.66
CA ILE A 320 8.18 7.19 31.41
C ILE A 320 9.28 7.47 30.39
N ILE A 321 9.14 6.91 29.18
CA ILE A 321 10.02 7.20 28.05
C ILE A 321 9.17 7.60 26.84
N CYS A 322 9.36 8.84 26.39
CA CYS A 322 8.75 9.32 25.16
C CYS A 322 9.51 8.79 23.94
N GLN A 323 8.76 8.42 22.91
CA GLN A 323 9.35 8.06 21.62
C GLN A 323 10.01 9.27 20.94
N PRO A 324 11.00 9.03 20.05
CA PRO A 324 11.54 10.08 19.22
C PRO A 324 10.44 10.78 18.42
N PRO A 325 10.49 12.12 18.28
CA PRO A 325 9.53 12.85 17.47
C PRO A 325 9.41 12.26 16.07
N HIS A 326 8.18 12.17 15.59
CA HIS A 326 7.87 11.70 14.24
C HIS A 326 8.37 10.28 13.91
N SER A 327 8.46 9.40 14.91
CA SER A 327 8.86 7.99 14.72
C SER A 327 7.76 6.97 15.00
N THR A 328 6.56 7.42 15.41
CA THR A 328 5.48 6.52 15.87
C THR A 328 5.10 5.46 14.83
N ASN A 329 5.00 5.83 13.54
CA ASN A 329 4.70 4.91 12.44
C ASN A 329 5.74 3.79 12.20
N LYS A 330 6.82 3.75 12.98
CA LYS A 330 7.86 2.71 12.96
C LYS A 330 8.17 2.15 14.35
N LEU A 331 8.12 2.99 15.39
CA LEU A 331 8.54 2.63 16.74
C LEU A 331 7.40 2.47 17.73
N GLN A 332 6.17 2.90 17.43
CA GLN A 332 5.00 2.76 18.29
C GLN A 332 4.39 1.38 18.05
N PRO A 333 4.57 0.39 18.96
CA PRO A 333 4.04 -0.96 18.76
C PRO A 333 2.54 -0.97 18.48
N LEU A 334 1.76 -0.20 19.26
CA LEU A 334 0.32 -0.13 19.09
C LEU A 334 -0.10 0.39 17.70
N ASP A 335 0.59 1.38 17.13
CA ASP A 335 0.36 1.88 15.75
C ASP A 335 0.79 0.89 14.65
N VAL A 336 1.82 0.08 14.89
CA VAL A 336 2.48 -0.71 13.83
C VAL A 336 1.92 -2.13 13.73
N SER A 337 1.59 -2.75 14.86
CA SER A 337 1.24 -4.18 14.90
C SER A 337 -0.17 -4.47 15.40
N PHE A 338 -0.83 -3.55 16.09
CA PHE A 338 -2.11 -3.84 16.75
C PHE A 338 -3.31 -3.06 16.19
N MET A 339 -3.19 -1.73 16.09
CA MET A 339 -4.28 -0.83 15.66
C MET A 339 -4.32 -0.66 14.13
#